data_AF-A0A2T0R8A5-F1
#
_entry.id   AF-A0A2T0R8A5-F1
#
_cell.length_a   1.000
_cell.length_b   1.000
_cell.length_c   1.000
_cell.angle_alpha   90.00
_cell.angle_beta   90.00
_cell.angle_gamma   90.00
#
_symmetry.space_group_name_H-M   'P 1'
#
loop_
_entity.id
_entity.type
_entity.pdbx_description
1 polymer ?
#
loop_
_entity_poly.entity_id
_entity_poly.type
_entity_poly.pdbx_seq_one_letter_code
_entity_poly.pdbx_strand_id
1 'polypeptide(L)'
;MPAQPAPPARPAHRLVVALVVVAVAAAAVWAYVANSRGVEAAADADDPACAPLLAALPQTLAGLGRTPQGAAGVAVWGEDQVVLRCGALVLGPTTKACIPVGPDAGPSVDWVQDAENERAVRFLTYGRTPAVEVTVRFGDGITSDQATSQLVDLAAPVSRIRQTRTCL
;
A
#
# COMPACT_ATOMS: atom_id res chain seq x y z
N MET A 1 -53.30 48.34 -16.65
CA MET A 1 -52.09 47.88 -17.37
C MET A 1 -51.94 46.40 -17.10
N PRO A 2 -52.04 45.50 -18.08
CA PRO A 2 -51.83 44.07 -17.82
C PRO A 2 -50.32 43.81 -17.64
N ALA A 3 -49.99 43.05 -16.58
CA ALA A 3 -48.63 42.65 -16.26
C ALA A 3 -48.07 41.70 -17.34
N GLN A 4 -46.86 42.00 -17.84
CA GLN A 4 -46.17 41.10 -18.77
C GLN A 4 -45.70 39.83 -18.03
N PRO A 5 -45.88 38.63 -18.61
CA PRO A 5 -45.34 37.41 -18.05
C PRO A 5 -43.82 37.34 -18.23
N ALA A 6 -43.12 36.85 -17.20
CA ALA A 6 -41.68 36.69 -17.18
C ALA A 6 -41.19 35.68 -18.24
N PRO A 7 -40.04 35.92 -18.90
CA PRO A 7 -39.55 35.04 -19.96
C PRO A 7 -39.14 33.66 -19.41
N PRO A 8 -39.37 32.56 -20.15
CA PRO A 8 -38.94 31.24 -19.73
C PRO A 8 -37.41 31.15 -19.69
N ALA A 9 -36.87 30.66 -18.58
CA ALA A 9 -35.44 30.42 -18.42
C ALA A 9 -34.95 29.43 -19.50
N ARG A 10 -34.00 29.89 -20.34
CA ARG A 10 -33.61 29.24 -21.59
C ARG A 10 -32.90 27.89 -21.34
N PRO A 11 -33.26 26.81 -22.08
CA PRO A 11 -32.67 25.47 -21.95
C PRO A 11 -31.16 25.44 -22.20
N ALA A 12 -30.64 26.40 -22.97
CA ALA A 12 -29.22 26.57 -23.23
C ALA A 12 -28.40 26.79 -21.96
N HIS A 13 -28.95 27.47 -20.95
CA HIS A 13 -28.23 27.75 -19.70
C HIS A 13 -28.05 26.48 -18.86
N ARG A 14 -29.01 25.54 -18.91
CA ARG A 14 -28.93 24.24 -18.23
C ARG A 14 -27.91 23.32 -18.91
N LEU A 15 -27.86 23.35 -20.24
CA LEU A 15 -26.89 22.61 -21.05
C LEU A 15 -25.44 23.08 -20.81
N VAL A 16 -25.22 24.40 -20.76
CA VAL A 16 -23.91 24.97 -20.45
C VAL A 16 -23.45 24.61 -19.03
N VAL A 17 -24.34 24.70 -18.04
CA VAL A 17 -24.01 24.31 -16.65
C VAL A 17 -23.68 22.82 -16.56
N ALA A 18 -24.44 21.94 -17.23
CA ALA A 18 -24.16 20.51 -17.25
C ALA A 18 -22.79 20.18 -17.87
N LEU A 19 -22.43 20.82 -18.99
CA LEU A 19 -21.14 20.66 -19.64
C LEU A 19 -19.97 21.10 -18.74
N VAL A 20 -20.13 22.24 -18.06
CA VAL A 20 -19.11 22.74 -17.11
C VAL A 20 -18.93 21.76 -15.95
N VAL A 21 -20.01 21.24 -15.37
CA VAL A 21 -19.93 20.27 -14.27
C VAL A 21 -19.21 18.99 -14.70
N VAL A 22 -19.54 18.45 -15.89
CA VAL A 22 -18.87 17.26 -16.44
C VAL A 22 -17.38 17.52 -16.68
N ALA A 23 -17.03 18.67 -17.24
CA ALA A 23 -15.64 19.04 -17.49
C ALA A 23 -14.83 19.17 -16.18
N VAL A 24 -15.40 19.79 -15.15
CA VAL A 24 -14.76 19.92 -13.83
C VAL A 24 -14.59 18.56 -13.16
N ALA A 25 -15.60 17.70 -13.21
CA ALA A 25 -15.51 16.35 -12.66
C ALA A 25 -14.45 15.51 -13.38
N ALA A 26 -14.39 15.57 -14.71
CA ALA A 26 -13.38 14.88 -15.50
C ALA A 26 -11.97 15.39 -15.17
N ALA A 27 -11.77 16.70 -15.04
CA ALA A 27 -10.49 17.28 -14.66
C ALA A 27 -10.05 16.87 -13.25
N ALA A 28 -10.97 16.80 -12.29
CA ALA A 28 -10.68 16.34 -10.94
C ALA A 28 -10.27 14.85 -10.91
N VAL A 29 -10.98 13.99 -11.65
CA VAL A 29 -10.61 12.57 -11.80
C VAL A 29 -9.25 12.43 -12.46
N TRP A 30 -8.99 13.20 -13.52
CA TRP A 30 -7.71 13.14 -14.24
C TRP A 30 -6.54 13.63 -13.37
N ALA A 31 -6.72 14.71 -12.61
CA ALA A 31 -5.73 15.19 -11.65
C ALA A 31 -5.46 14.17 -10.54
N TYR A 32 -6.50 13.49 -10.05
CA TYR A 32 -6.35 12.43 -9.05
C TYR A 32 -5.55 11.23 -9.59
N VAL A 33 -5.87 10.75 -10.80
CA VAL A 33 -5.16 9.64 -11.44
C VAL A 33 -3.72 10.03 -11.80
N ALA A 34 -3.50 11.23 -12.36
CA ALA A 34 -2.18 11.71 -12.73
C ALA A 34 -1.25 11.90 -11.51
N ASN A 35 -1.82 12.20 -10.33
CA ASN A 35 -1.06 12.34 -9.10
C ASN A 35 -0.93 11.01 -8.32
N SER A 36 -1.57 9.93 -8.77
CA SER A 36 -1.38 8.61 -8.18
C SER A 36 -0.01 8.07 -8.58
N ARG A 37 0.94 8.09 -7.63
CA ARG A 37 2.20 7.37 -7.77
C ARG A 37 1.92 5.89 -7.53
N GLY A 38 1.38 5.23 -8.56
CA GLY A 38 1.03 3.82 -8.47
C GLY A 38 2.26 2.98 -8.15
N VAL A 39 2.19 2.24 -7.06
CA VAL A 39 3.16 1.17 -6.78
C VAL A 39 2.76 -0.06 -7.59
N GLU A 40 3.74 -0.68 -8.23
CA GLU A 40 3.53 -1.89 -9.03
C GLU A 40 3.19 -3.10 -8.13
N ALA A 41 2.17 -3.88 -8.54
CA ALA A 41 1.80 -5.11 -7.87
C ALA A 41 2.94 -6.15 -7.92
N ALA A 42 2.95 -7.12 -7.01
CA ALA A 42 3.85 -8.27 -7.14
C ALA A 42 3.34 -9.27 -8.19
N ALA A 43 4.18 -10.23 -8.58
CA ALA A 43 3.87 -11.19 -9.64
C ALA A 43 2.59 -12.00 -9.37
N ASP A 44 2.40 -12.44 -8.12
CA ASP A 44 1.25 -13.25 -7.69
C ASP A 44 0.32 -12.43 -6.76
N ALA A 45 0.13 -11.14 -7.05
CA ALA A 45 -0.60 -10.22 -6.17
C ALA A 45 -2.09 -10.56 -5.97
N ASP A 46 -2.68 -11.33 -6.89
CA ASP A 46 -4.06 -11.81 -6.82
C ASP A 46 -4.22 -13.13 -6.05
N ASP A 47 -3.15 -13.63 -5.41
CA ASP A 47 -3.23 -14.83 -4.59
C ASP A 47 -4.29 -14.65 -3.47
N PRO A 48 -5.19 -15.63 -3.25
CA PRO A 48 -6.29 -15.51 -2.30
C PRO A 48 -5.83 -15.30 -0.85
N ALA A 49 -4.59 -15.66 -0.50
CA ALA A 49 -4.03 -15.41 0.82
C ALA A 49 -3.69 -13.93 1.07
N CYS A 50 -3.54 -13.12 0.01
CA CYS A 50 -3.25 -11.69 0.13
C CYS A 50 -4.46 -10.87 0.63
N ALA A 51 -5.69 -11.27 0.27
CA ALA A 51 -6.90 -10.57 0.69
C ALA A 51 -7.09 -10.48 2.22
N PRO A 52 -7.04 -11.59 3.00
CA PRO A 52 -7.19 -11.52 4.46
C PRO A 52 -6.03 -10.79 5.14
N LEU A 53 -4.83 -10.83 4.56
CA LEU A 53 -3.68 -10.04 5.03
C LEU A 53 -3.98 -8.54 4.86
N LEU A 54 -4.33 -8.10 3.65
CA LEU A 54 -4.60 -6.69 3.34
C LEU A 54 -5.73 -6.10 4.16
N ALA A 55 -6.77 -6.90 4.43
CA ALA A 55 -7.91 -6.53 5.25
C ALA A 55 -7.55 -6.31 6.73
N ALA A 56 -6.50 -6.98 7.21
CA ALA A 56 -6.03 -6.87 8.58
C ALA A 56 -4.92 -5.81 8.77
N LEU A 57 -4.41 -5.22 7.68
CA LEU A 57 -3.36 -4.22 7.75
C LEU A 57 -3.86 -2.93 8.45
N PRO A 58 -3.00 -2.31 9.27
CA PRO A 58 -3.37 -1.13 10.03
C PRO A 58 -3.54 0.10 9.12
N GLN A 59 -4.40 1.03 9.55
CA GLN A 59 -4.58 2.32 8.89
C GLN A 59 -3.40 3.27 9.13
N THR A 60 -2.64 3.04 10.19
CA THR A 60 -1.44 3.81 10.56
C THR A 60 -0.32 2.84 10.91
N LEU A 61 0.89 3.09 10.42
CA LEU A 61 2.08 2.29 10.69
C LEU A 61 3.20 3.21 11.19
N ALA A 62 3.63 3.06 12.45
CA ALA A 62 4.59 3.96 13.11
C ALA A 62 4.30 5.47 12.91
N GLY A 63 3.03 5.86 12.98
CA GLY A 63 2.58 7.25 12.76
C GLY A 63 2.36 7.65 11.30
N LEU A 64 2.74 6.80 10.33
CA LEU A 64 2.51 7.02 8.91
C LEU A 64 1.11 6.58 8.52
N GLY A 65 0.33 7.47 7.91
CA GLY A 65 -1.01 7.16 7.42
C GLY A 65 -0.97 6.28 6.16
N ARG A 66 -1.89 5.32 6.06
CA ARG A 66 -2.06 4.46 4.89
C ARG A 66 -2.73 5.21 3.74
N THR A 67 -2.16 5.12 2.55
CA THR A 67 -2.74 5.67 1.31
C THR A 67 -3.51 4.57 0.57
N PRO A 68 -4.74 4.84 0.09
CA PRO A 68 -5.45 3.92 -0.79
C PRO A 68 -4.64 3.64 -2.06
N GLN A 69 -4.55 2.37 -2.43
CA GLN A 69 -3.85 1.92 -3.64
C GLN A 69 -4.82 1.15 -4.53
N GLY A 70 -4.74 1.36 -5.85
CA GLY A 70 -5.57 0.67 -6.83
C GLY A 70 -5.02 -0.69 -7.27
N ALA A 71 -3.77 -0.98 -6.95
CA ALA A 71 -3.10 -2.23 -7.30
C ALA A 71 -3.41 -3.35 -6.29
N ALA A 72 -3.68 -4.57 -6.77
CA ALA A 72 -3.87 -5.74 -5.94
C ALA A 72 -2.61 -6.05 -5.12
N GLY A 73 -2.78 -6.63 -3.92
CA GLY A 73 -1.64 -7.02 -3.09
C GLY A 73 -0.84 -5.86 -2.47
N VAL A 74 -1.18 -4.59 -2.75
CA VAL A 74 -0.37 -3.43 -2.37
C VAL A 74 -0.95 -2.66 -1.18
N ALA A 75 -0.08 -2.25 -0.27
CA ALA A 75 -0.37 -1.24 0.74
C ALA A 75 0.80 -0.27 0.87
N VAL A 76 0.49 1.00 1.09
CA VAL A 76 1.47 2.09 1.16
C VAL A 76 1.18 2.96 2.37
N TRP A 77 2.22 3.37 3.08
CA TRP A 77 2.14 4.34 4.17
C TRP A 77 3.16 5.47 3.97
N GLY A 78 2.77 6.69 4.38
CA GLY A 78 3.69 7.83 4.47
C GLY A 78 4.32 8.24 3.15
N GLU A 79 3.52 8.39 2.08
CA GLU A 79 4.03 8.80 0.75
C GLU A 79 5.12 7.85 0.19
N ASP A 80 4.81 6.55 0.12
CA ASP A 80 5.73 5.48 -0.33
C ASP A 80 6.95 5.24 0.58
N GLN A 81 6.95 5.79 1.79
CA GLN A 81 7.97 5.51 2.79
C GLN A 81 7.96 4.05 3.23
N VAL A 82 6.78 3.47 3.42
CA VAL A 82 6.64 2.02 3.61
C VAL A 82 5.72 1.47 2.54
N VAL A 83 6.22 0.48 1.81
CA VAL A 83 5.49 -0.18 0.72
C VAL A 83 5.46 -1.68 1.00
N LEU A 84 4.26 -2.24 1.13
CA LEU A 84 4.03 -3.68 1.25
C LEU A 84 3.44 -4.21 -0.06
N ARG A 85 4.02 -5.30 -0.56
CA ARG A 85 3.55 -6.04 -1.74
C ARG A 85 3.41 -7.53 -1.38
N CYS A 86 2.18 -8.02 -1.33
CA CYS A 86 1.89 -9.45 -1.20
C CYS A 86 1.87 -10.11 -2.58
N GLY A 87 2.28 -11.39 -2.67
CA GLY A 87 2.43 -12.07 -3.96
C GLY A 87 3.86 -12.02 -4.52
N ALA A 88 4.84 -11.72 -3.68
CA ALA A 88 6.24 -11.70 -4.09
C ALA A 88 6.78 -13.13 -4.29
N LEU A 89 7.86 -13.24 -5.07
CA LEU A 89 8.56 -14.49 -5.30
C LEU A 89 9.04 -15.10 -3.97
N VAL A 90 8.74 -16.39 -3.78
CA VAL A 90 9.14 -17.11 -2.57
C VAL A 90 10.65 -17.33 -2.58
N LEU A 91 11.30 -16.93 -1.49
CA LEU A 91 12.74 -17.10 -1.34
C LEU A 91 13.09 -18.57 -1.10
N GLY A 92 14.08 -19.08 -1.85
CA GLY A 92 14.75 -20.34 -1.55
C GLY A 92 15.68 -20.25 -0.34
N PRO A 93 16.47 -21.31 -0.06
CA PRO A 93 17.54 -21.25 0.92
C PRO A 93 18.49 -20.08 0.64
N THR A 94 18.89 -19.35 1.67
CA THR A 94 19.69 -18.12 1.57
C THR A 94 20.66 -18.01 2.73
N THR A 95 21.75 -17.25 2.53
CA THR A 95 22.70 -16.86 3.59
C THR A 95 22.53 -15.40 4.01
N LYS A 96 21.51 -14.71 3.48
CA LYS A 96 21.17 -13.33 3.86
C LYS A 96 20.67 -13.28 5.31
N ALA A 97 20.76 -12.11 5.93
CA ALA A 97 20.29 -11.90 7.30
C ALA A 97 18.80 -12.24 7.42
N CYS A 98 18.46 -13.15 8.33
CA CYS A 98 17.12 -13.63 8.61
C CYS A 98 16.78 -13.22 10.04
N ILE A 99 15.76 -12.38 10.20
CA ILE A 99 15.44 -11.73 11.47
C ILE A 99 13.98 -12.07 11.82
N PRO A 100 13.73 -12.78 12.93
CA PRO A 100 12.39 -12.96 13.46
C PRO A 100 11.91 -11.63 14.07
N VAL A 101 10.77 -11.11 13.60
CA VAL A 101 10.17 -9.87 14.10
C VAL A 101 8.71 -10.06 14.46
N GLY A 102 8.35 -9.64 15.66
CA GLY A 102 6.98 -9.63 16.18
C GLY A 102 6.90 -8.97 17.55
N PRO A 103 5.68 -8.73 18.07
CA PRO A 103 5.49 -8.19 19.41
C PRO A 103 5.82 -9.24 20.50
N ASP A 104 6.14 -8.78 21.72
CA ASP A 104 6.46 -9.64 22.87
C ASP A 104 5.38 -10.70 23.13
N ALA A 105 4.11 -10.34 22.92
CA ALA A 105 2.96 -11.21 23.02
C ALA A 105 2.24 -11.27 21.67
N GLY A 106 2.69 -12.16 20.78
CA GLY A 106 2.02 -12.40 19.50
C GLY A 106 2.81 -13.27 18.52
N PRO A 107 2.30 -13.41 17.28
CA PRO A 107 3.01 -14.15 16.26
C PRO A 107 4.26 -13.39 15.81
N SER A 108 5.36 -14.13 15.62
CA SER A 108 6.57 -13.63 14.97
C SER A 108 6.56 -14.00 13.48
N VAL A 109 7.16 -13.13 12.67
CA VAL A 109 7.37 -13.35 11.24
C VAL A 109 8.86 -13.29 10.96
N ASP A 110 9.35 -14.30 10.27
CA ASP A 110 10.74 -14.35 9.80
C ASP A 110 10.90 -13.53 8.54
N TRP A 111 11.76 -12.52 8.60
CA TRP A 111 12.05 -11.61 7.50
C TRP A 111 13.50 -11.78 7.05
N VAL A 112 13.70 -11.96 5.75
CA VAL A 112 15.02 -11.87 5.15
C VAL A 112 15.24 -10.45 4.66
N GLN A 113 16.33 -9.84 5.10
CA GLN A 113 16.80 -8.59 4.52
C GLN A 113 17.38 -8.89 3.13
N ASP A 114 16.57 -8.65 2.10
CA ASP A 114 16.87 -9.07 0.74
C ASP A 114 17.83 -8.09 0.04
N ALA A 115 17.59 -6.79 0.19
CA ALA A 115 18.40 -5.75 -0.41
C ALA A 115 18.43 -4.51 0.48
N GLU A 116 19.55 -3.81 0.48
CA GLU A 116 19.72 -2.55 1.22
C GLU A 116 20.61 -1.62 0.39
N ASN A 117 20.27 -0.33 0.42
CA ASN A 117 21.10 0.76 -0.07
C ASN A 117 20.86 2.00 0.78
N GLU A 118 21.55 3.10 0.45
CA GLU A 118 21.48 4.38 1.18
C GLU A 118 20.07 4.99 1.29
N ARG A 119 19.12 4.57 0.45
CA ARG A 119 17.77 5.15 0.36
C ARG A 119 16.67 4.19 0.76
N ALA A 120 16.93 2.89 0.86
CA ALA A 120 15.91 1.92 1.19
C ALA A 120 16.48 0.58 1.63
N VAL A 121 15.71 -0.12 2.46
CA VAL A 121 15.87 -1.53 2.76
C VAL A 121 14.62 -2.29 2.35
N ARG A 122 14.83 -3.50 1.81
CA ARG A 122 13.78 -4.42 1.40
C ARG A 122 13.85 -5.70 2.22
N PHE A 123 12.71 -6.08 2.76
CA PHE A 123 12.50 -7.33 3.49
C PHE A 123 11.57 -8.24 2.71
N LEU A 124 11.83 -9.54 2.75
CA LEU A 124 10.97 -10.59 2.20
C LEU A 124 10.63 -11.58 3.31
N THR A 125 9.38 -12.02 3.40
CA THR A 125 9.04 -13.09 4.35
C THR A 125 9.70 -14.41 3.98
N TYR A 126 10.24 -15.09 5.00
CA TYR A 126 10.79 -16.43 4.84
C TYR A 126 9.74 -17.51 5.11
N GLY A 127 9.78 -18.57 4.30
CA GLY A 127 8.97 -19.77 4.51
C GLY A 127 7.46 -19.56 4.33
N ARG A 128 7.02 -18.51 3.66
CA ARG A 128 5.59 -18.23 3.38
C ARG A 128 5.33 -18.26 1.88
N THR A 129 4.14 -18.68 1.49
CA THR A 129 3.69 -18.73 0.10
C THR A 129 2.24 -18.23 0.04
N PRO A 130 1.98 -17.10 -0.64
CA PRO A 130 2.95 -16.22 -1.31
C PRO A 130 3.91 -15.53 -0.33
N ALA A 131 5.04 -15.03 -0.81
CA ALA A 131 5.89 -14.16 0.00
C ALA A 131 5.31 -12.75 0.06
N VAL A 132 5.68 -12.03 1.12
CA VAL A 132 5.35 -10.62 1.31
C VAL A 132 6.64 -9.84 1.28
N GLU A 133 6.71 -8.84 0.41
CA GLU A 133 7.79 -7.89 0.31
C GLU A 133 7.41 -6.61 1.06
N VAL A 134 8.30 -6.10 1.90
CA VAL A 134 8.17 -4.79 2.52
C VAL A 134 9.40 -3.98 2.19
N THR A 135 9.21 -2.85 1.54
CA THR A 135 10.28 -1.88 1.29
C THR A 135 10.07 -0.68 2.21
N VAL A 136 11.09 -0.35 2.99
CA VAL A 136 11.14 0.86 3.82
C VAL A 136 12.16 1.80 3.19
N ARG A 137 11.72 2.99 2.80
CA ARG A 137 12.59 4.04 2.27
C ARG A 137 13.09 4.91 3.42
N PHE A 138 14.38 5.20 3.39
CA PHE A 138 15.02 6.10 4.32
C PHE A 138 14.79 7.53 3.83
N GLY A 139 14.01 8.30 4.59
CA GLY A 139 14.05 9.77 4.50
C GLY A 139 15.23 10.32 5.29
N ASP A 140 15.31 11.64 5.43
CA ASP A 140 16.33 12.27 6.28
C ASP A 140 16.17 11.78 7.73
N GLY A 141 17.09 10.92 8.19
CA GLY A 141 17.20 10.48 9.58
C GLY A 141 16.66 9.10 9.94
N ILE A 142 16.22 8.26 8.98
CA ILE A 142 15.85 6.86 9.25
C ILE A 142 17.03 5.92 9.02
N THR A 143 17.34 5.10 10.01
CA THR A 143 18.35 4.03 9.91
C THR A 143 17.69 2.66 9.69
N SER A 144 18.48 1.68 9.25
CA SER A 144 18.04 0.30 9.01
C SER A 144 17.42 -0.35 10.26
N ASP A 145 17.92 -0.03 11.45
CA ASP A 145 17.35 -0.50 12.72
C ASP A 145 15.92 0.01 12.95
N GLN A 146 15.64 1.25 12.54
CA GLN A 146 14.30 1.82 12.62
C GLN A 146 13.35 1.26 11.55
N ALA A 147 13.86 0.63 10.49
CA ALA A 147 13.02 -0.06 9.51
C ALA A 147 12.46 -1.37 10.05
N THR A 148 13.22 -2.10 10.87
CA THR A 148 12.77 -3.36 11.49
C THR A 148 11.59 -3.14 12.44
N SER A 149 11.53 -2.01 13.14
CA SER A 149 10.40 -1.69 14.03
C SER A 149 9.07 -1.54 13.28
N GLN A 150 9.10 -1.12 12.02
CA GLN A 150 7.91 -1.06 11.15
C GLN A 150 7.31 -2.44 10.89
N LEU A 151 8.11 -3.50 10.98
CA LEU A 151 7.67 -4.87 10.70
C LEU A 151 6.91 -5.48 11.89
N VAL A 152 7.07 -4.94 13.09
CA VAL A 152 6.42 -5.46 14.32
C VAL A 152 4.90 -5.41 14.19
N ASP A 153 4.35 -4.27 13.79
CA ASP A 153 2.90 -4.08 13.61
C ASP A 153 2.35 -4.82 12.38
N LEU A 154 3.23 -5.23 11.46
CA LEU A 154 2.88 -6.04 10.29
C LEU A 154 2.90 -7.55 10.60
N ALA A 155 3.49 -7.97 11.71
CA ALA A 155 3.64 -9.39 12.04
C ALA A 155 2.27 -10.11 12.16
N ALA A 156 1.29 -9.51 12.84
CA ALA A 156 -0.02 -10.12 13.00
C ALA A 156 -0.79 -10.26 11.67
N PRO A 157 -0.93 -9.22 10.81
CA PRO A 157 -1.51 -9.37 9.47
C PRO A 157 -0.78 -10.40 8.60
N VAL A 158 0.56 -10.37 8.59
CA VAL A 158 1.39 -11.24 7.74
C VAL A 158 1.34 -12.70 8.21
N SER A 159 1.16 -12.94 9.51
CA SER A 159 1.04 -14.29 10.08
C SER A 159 -0.19 -15.07 9.58
N ARG A 160 -1.15 -14.40 8.94
CA ARG A 160 -2.28 -15.06 8.28
C ARG A 160 -1.84 -15.95 7.12
N ILE A 161 -0.69 -15.65 6.51
CA ILE A 161 -0.04 -16.55 5.56
C ILE A 161 0.81 -17.53 6.37
N ARG A 162 0.46 -18.81 6.26
CA ARG A 162 1.10 -19.88 7.03
C ARG A 162 2.59 -19.94 6.75
N GLN A 163 3.37 -20.04 7.82
CA GLN A 163 4.80 -20.32 7.74
C GLN A 163 5.08 -21.83 7.64
N THR A 164 5.98 -22.19 6.74
CA THR A 164 6.39 -23.56 6.43
C THR A 164 7.89 -23.80 6.69
N ARG A 165 8.68 -22.73 6.80
CA ARG A 165 10.11 -22.75 7.12
C ARG A 165 10.45 -21.56 8.02
N THR A 166 11.43 -21.73 8.90
CA THR A 166 11.87 -20.69 9.83
C THR A 166 13.33 -20.30 9.60
N CYS A 167 13.73 -19.13 10.09
CA CYS A 167 15.15 -18.83 10.29
C CYS A 167 15.79 -19.93 11.16
N LEU A 168 17.10 -20.16 10.97
CA LEU A 168 17.90 -21.11 11.74
C LEU A 168 18.85 -20.38 12.68
#